data_AF-A0A8S3E479-F1
#
_entry.id   AF-A0A8S3E479-F1
#
_cell.length_a   1.000
_cell.length_b   1.000
_cell.length_c   1.000
_cell.angle_alpha   90.00
_cell.angle_beta   90.00
_cell.angle_gamma   90.00
#
_symmetry.space_group_name_H-M   'P 1'
#
loop_
_entity.id
_entity.type
_entity.pdbx_description
1 polymer ?
#
loop_
_entity_poly.entity_id
_entity_poly.type
_entity_poly.pdbx_seq_one_letter_code
_entity_poly.pdbx_strand_id
1 'polypeptide(L)'
;EIPINFNKLWNDLHVQFSYKTIIYCSSCFETLQDIKEQCLNDKCQDKAHMINSELVLFDIAHEIRSVVARNYSLIKWYQENRQSGPLCDIVFGDVYLKKSSKNRLSLLLATDGKPLTVSTRSSVWPVVAVLAEIPFPFREHQRNMMLLGLWHWTCTPNVDLLLSSIVHDLMVLRTSGLLIDIGDKGMTHFEVDVLAVGGDLPARAKCNKISAHNGFYACTYCLFSGISCLQHRHVLYPHDDFKASCPPPRTQQHIDCCIAEIKRSRSKNARVCGVYGESPLSQIISIPV
;
A
#
# COMPACT_ATOMS: atom_id res chain seq x y z
N GLU A 1 1.28 11.26 -30.97
CA GLU A 1 1.29 9.85 -31.44
C GLU A 1 1.14 8.93 -30.23
N ILE A 2 0.53 7.76 -30.38
CA ILE A 2 0.49 6.77 -29.30
C ILE A 2 1.88 6.12 -29.23
N PRO A 3 2.58 6.16 -28.09
CA PRO A 3 3.93 5.63 -27.99
C PRO A 3 3.96 4.11 -28.24
N ILE A 4 4.92 3.71 -29.06
CA ILE A 4 5.04 2.34 -29.61
C ILE A 4 5.75 1.37 -28.67
N ASN A 5 6.42 1.88 -27.63
CA ASN A 5 7.04 1.08 -26.56
C ASN A 5 7.13 1.88 -25.26
N PHE A 6 7.40 1.19 -24.15
CA PHE A 6 7.49 1.80 -22.81
C PHE A 6 8.53 2.92 -22.74
N ASN A 7 9.71 2.75 -23.35
CA ASN A 7 10.75 3.78 -23.33
C ASN A 7 10.31 5.07 -24.05
N LYS A 8 9.62 4.95 -25.19
CA LYS A 8 9.04 6.09 -25.90
C LYS A 8 7.91 6.72 -25.08
N LEU A 9 7.06 5.92 -24.44
CA LEU A 9 6.00 6.42 -23.54
C LEU A 9 6.59 7.22 -22.38
N TRP A 10 7.62 6.71 -21.71
CA TRP A 10 8.26 7.39 -20.58
C TRP A 10 8.95 8.68 -21.00
N ASN A 11 9.66 8.65 -22.13
CA ASN A 11 10.28 9.84 -22.70
C ASN A 11 9.25 10.90 -23.11
N ASP A 12 8.16 10.49 -23.75
CA ASP A 12 7.07 11.38 -24.18
C ASP A 12 6.32 11.99 -22.98
N LEU A 13 6.20 11.24 -21.88
CA LEU A 13 5.66 11.74 -20.61
C LEU A 13 6.67 12.55 -19.78
N HIS A 14 7.92 12.67 -20.25
CA HIS A 14 9.05 13.24 -19.51
C HIS A 14 9.23 12.63 -18.11
N VAL A 15 8.99 11.33 -17.99
CA VAL A 15 9.11 10.60 -16.73
C VAL A 15 10.40 9.77 -16.76
N GLN A 16 11.32 10.08 -15.85
CA GLN A 16 12.48 9.24 -15.55
C GLN A 16 12.23 8.53 -14.24
N PHE A 17 12.23 7.20 -14.26
CA PHE A 17 12.10 6.39 -13.07
C PHE A 17 13.45 5.84 -12.67
N SER A 18 13.80 5.98 -11.39
CA SER A 18 14.87 5.21 -10.76
C SER A 18 14.24 4.02 -10.05
N TYR A 19 14.55 2.80 -10.51
CA TYR A 19 14.00 1.58 -9.93
C TYR A 19 15.01 0.44 -9.89
N LYS A 20 14.78 -0.50 -8.97
CA LYS A 20 15.46 -1.79 -8.90
C LYS A 20 14.45 -2.92 -9.11
N THR A 21 14.88 -3.98 -9.77
CA THR A 21 14.07 -5.18 -9.98
C THR A 21 14.66 -6.34 -9.18
N ILE A 22 13.79 -7.07 -8.48
CA ILE A 22 14.13 -8.31 -7.77
C ILE A 22 13.25 -9.41 -8.33
N ILE A 23 13.86 -10.54 -8.64
CA ILE A 23 13.18 -11.68 -9.26
C ILE A 23 13.01 -12.76 -8.19
N TYR A 24 11.83 -13.35 -8.12
CA TYR A 24 11.48 -14.38 -7.16
C TYR A 24 10.93 -15.63 -7.84
N CYS A 25 11.18 -16.78 -7.25
CA CYS A 25 10.42 -17.98 -7.55
C CYS A 25 8.95 -17.78 -7.13
N SER A 26 7.97 -17.97 -8.02
CA SER A 26 6.55 -17.79 -7.67
C SER A 26 5.96 -18.85 -6.72
N SER A 27 6.73 -19.88 -6.37
CA SER A 27 6.29 -20.92 -5.43
C SER A 27 6.85 -20.73 -4.02
N CYS A 28 8.17 -20.56 -3.87
CA CYS A 28 8.83 -20.46 -2.56
C CYS A 28 9.24 -19.02 -2.21
N PHE A 29 9.20 -18.08 -3.16
CA PHE A 29 9.67 -16.70 -3.01
C PHE A 29 11.16 -16.55 -2.65
N GLU A 30 11.98 -17.54 -2.98
CA GLU A 30 13.44 -17.36 -3.00
C GLU A 30 13.85 -16.42 -4.13
N THR A 31 14.84 -15.57 -3.86
CA THR A 31 15.41 -14.64 -4.83
C THR A 31 16.15 -15.41 -5.92
N LEU A 32 15.93 -15.01 -7.17
CA LEU A 32 16.60 -15.51 -8.37
C LEU A 32 17.50 -14.41 -8.94
N GLN A 33 18.55 -14.81 -9.67
CA GLN A 33 19.44 -13.91 -10.39
C GLN A 33 18.80 -13.40 -11.69
N ASP A 34 18.06 -14.25 -12.42
CA ASP A 34 17.49 -13.88 -13.72
C ASP A 34 16.10 -14.45 -14.01
N ILE A 35 15.42 -13.83 -14.98
CA ILE A 35 14.13 -14.24 -15.50
C ILE A 35 14.31 -15.57 -16.24
N LYS A 36 13.47 -16.56 -15.93
CA LYS A 36 13.61 -17.95 -16.38
C LYS A 36 14.85 -18.66 -15.82
N GLU A 37 15.32 -18.31 -14.63
CA GLU A 37 16.20 -19.17 -13.84
C GLU A 37 15.41 -20.23 -13.05
N GLN A 38 15.91 -21.47 -13.03
CA GLN A 38 15.30 -22.56 -12.27
C GLN A 38 15.49 -22.34 -10.78
N CYS A 39 14.41 -22.48 -10.02
CA CYS A 39 14.51 -22.46 -8.57
C CYS A 39 15.24 -23.73 -8.08
N LEU A 40 16.34 -23.55 -7.36
CA LEU A 40 17.15 -24.65 -6.83
C LEU A 40 16.49 -25.37 -5.64
N ASN A 41 15.43 -24.82 -5.07
CA ASN A 41 14.69 -25.44 -3.97
C ASN A 41 14.05 -26.76 -4.42
N ASP A 42 14.41 -27.87 -3.78
CA ASP A 42 13.93 -29.22 -4.09
C ASP A 42 12.39 -29.31 -4.16
N LYS A 43 11.67 -28.50 -3.38
CA LYS A 43 10.19 -28.48 -3.37
C LYS A 43 9.58 -27.83 -4.62
N CYS A 44 10.40 -27.21 -5.47
CA CYS A 44 10.01 -26.48 -6.67
C CYS A 44 10.48 -27.15 -7.97
N GLN A 45 11.37 -28.15 -7.90
CA GLN A 45 12.01 -28.77 -9.08
C GLN A 45 11.02 -29.53 -9.98
N ASP A 46 9.93 -30.07 -9.43
CA ASP A 46 8.89 -30.78 -10.20
C ASP A 46 7.92 -29.85 -10.97
N LYS A 47 8.01 -28.53 -10.77
CA LYS A 47 7.15 -27.55 -11.45
C LYS A 47 7.83 -27.01 -12.70
N ALA A 48 7.90 -27.85 -13.74
CA ALA A 48 8.57 -27.62 -15.03
C ALA A 48 8.16 -26.35 -15.83
N HIS A 49 7.21 -25.55 -15.33
CA HIS A 49 6.89 -24.23 -15.87
C HIS A 49 7.32 -23.18 -14.86
N MET A 50 8.57 -22.72 -14.99
CA MET A 50 9.10 -21.60 -14.23
C MET A 50 8.33 -20.34 -14.60
N ILE A 51 7.44 -19.94 -13.71
CA ILE A 51 6.86 -18.62 -13.78
C ILE A 51 7.47 -17.84 -12.64
N ASN A 52 8.35 -16.91 -12.96
CA ASN A 52 8.98 -16.03 -11.99
C ASN A 52 7.98 -14.93 -11.60
N SER A 53 8.16 -14.37 -10.41
CA SER A 53 7.51 -13.13 -10.00
C SER A 53 8.54 -12.03 -10.00
N GLU A 54 8.16 -10.84 -10.45
CA GLU A 54 9.04 -9.69 -10.53
C GLU A 54 8.53 -8.63 -9.55
N LEU A 55 9.42 -8.18 -8.67
CA LEU A 55 9.21 -7.04 -7.79
C LEU A 55 10.03 -5.86 -8.32
N VAL A 56 9.36 -4.82 -8.77
CA VAL A 56 9.97 -3.56 -9.15
C VAL A 56 9.77 -2.56 -8.02
N LEU A 57 10.85 -1.98 -7.51
CA LEU A 57 10.84 -0.99 -6.42
C LEU A 57 11.42 0.32 -6.93
N PHE A 58 10.66 1.40 -6.78
CA PHE A 58 11.05 2.73 -7.22
C PHE A 58 11.72 3.49 -6.07
N ASP A 59 12.65 4.38 -6.40
CA ASP A 59 13.26 5.27 -5.41
C ASP A 59 12.22 6.30 -4.92
N ILE A 60 11.60 5.98 -3.77
CA ILE A 60 10.56 6.79 -3.14
C ILE A 60 11.06 8.22 -2.87
N ALA A 61 12.33 8.38 -2.49
CA ALA A 61 12.91 9.68 -2.22
C ALA A 61 13.02 10.52 -3.52
N HIS A 62 13.43 9.89 -4.61
CA HIS A 62 13.46 10.53 -5.93
C HIS A 62 12.06 10.95 -6.41
N GLU A 63 11.07 10.07 -6.29
CA GLU A 63 9.68 10.34 -6.67
C GLU A 63 9.11 11.55 -5.90
N ILE A 64 9.31 11.59 -4.57
CA ILE A 64 8.86 12.71 -3.74
C ILE A 64 9.57 14.01 -4.16
N ARG A 65 10.90 13.98 -4.36
CA ARG A 65 11.65 15.18 -4.83
C ARG A 65 11.06 15.72 -6.14
N SER A 66 10.81 14.83 -7.11
CA SER A 66 10.27 15.19 -8.42
C SER A 66 8.87 15.81 -8.31
N VAL A 67 7.97 15.22 -7.53
CA VAL A 67 6.61 15.75 -7.34
C VAL A 67 6.64 17.08 -6.58
N VAL A 68 7.43 17.20 -5.51
CA VAL A 68 7.50 18.45 -4.71
C VAL A 68 8.11 19.58 -5.52
N ALA A 69 9.24 19.36 -6.20
CA ALA A 69 9.90 20.41 -6.99
C ALA A 69 8.97 21.02 -8.05
N ARG A 70 8.16 20.18 -8.71
CA ARG A 70 7.20 20.61 -9.73
C ARG A 70 5.96 21.33 -9.17
N ASN A 71 5.60 21.07 -7.91
CA ASN A 71 4.36 21.57 -7.31
C ASN A 71 4.59 22.49 -6.09
N TYR A 72 5.83 22.91 -5.81
CA TYR A 72 6.16 23.56 -4.53
C TYR A 72 5.33 24.82 -4.26
N SER A 73 5.17 25.70 -5.25
CA SER A 73 4.35 26.92 -5.10
C SER A 73 2.89 26.59 -4.78
N LEU A 74 2.35 25.54 -5.39
CA LEU A 74 0.97 25.08 -5.16
C LEU A 74 0.84 24.47 -3.77
N ILE A 75 1.78 23.60 -3.37
CA ILE A 75 1.84 22.99 -2.04
C ILE A 75 1.88 24.10 -0.97
N LYS A 76 2.80 25.06 -1.12
CA LYS A 76 2.95 26.17 -0.19
C LYS A 76 1.67 26.99 -0.07
N TRP A 77 1.08 27.38 -1.21
CA TRP A 77 -0.19 28.11 -1.22
C TRP A 77 -1.30 27.32 -0.51
N TYR A 78 -1.39 26.01 -0.75
CA TYR A 78 -2.41 25.15 -0.15
C TYR A 78 -2.25 25.03 1.36
N GLN A 79 -1.01 24.93 1.83
CA GLN A 79 -0.69 24.89 3.27
C GLN A 79 -0.95 26.24 3.98
N GLU A 80 -0.70 27.36 3.30
CA GLU A 80 -0.93 28.71 3.86
C GLU A 80 -2.42 29.09 3.94
N ASN A 81 -3.27 28.48 3.10
CA ASN A 81 -4.72 28.73 3.05
C ASN A 81 -5.57 27.64 3.73
N ARG A 82 -4.99 26.90 4.69
CA ARG A 82 -5.65 25.79 5.40
C ARG A 82 -6.91 26.17 6.19
N GLN A 83 -7.07 27.43 6.58
CA GLN A 83 -8.21 27.85 7.42
C GLN A 83 -9.42 28.35 6.62
N SER A 84 -9.24 28.59 5.32
CA SER A 84 -10.26 29.14 4.42
C SER A 84 -10.68 28.17 3.31
N GLY A 85 -10.13 26.96 3.32
CA GLY A 85 -10.42 25.93 2.33
C GLY A 85 -11.70 25.13 2.61
N PRO A 86 -12.20 24.39 1.61
CA PRO A 86 -13.42 23.61 1.77
C PRO A 86 -13.21 22.44 2.73
N LEU A 87 -14.10 22.23 3.70
CA LEU A 87 -14.08 21.12 4.68
C LEU A 87 -14.25 19.71 4.06
N CYS A 88 -14.11 19.57 2.75
CA CYS A 88 -14.24 18.31 2.03
C CYS A 88 -12.90 17.58 1.79
N ASP A 89 -11.76 18.15 2.22
CA ASP A 89 -10.45 17.57 2.00
C ASP A 89 -9.66 17.33 3.30
N ILE A 90 -8.81 16.30 3.28
CA ILE A 90 -8.13 15.75 4.46
C ILE A 90 -7.22 16.75 5.17
N VAL A 91 -6.59 17.65 4.42
CA VAL A 91 -5.65 18.64 4.98
C VAL A 91 -6.33 19.74 5.79
N PHE A 92 -7.65 19.88 5.64
CA PHE A 92 -8.47 20.83 6.39
C PHE A 92 -9.13 20.19 7.61
N GLY A 93 -9.03 18.87 7.76
CA GLY A 93 -9.60 18.16 8.91
C GLY A 93 -8.80 18.42 10.19
N ASP A 94 -9.50 18.58 11.32
CA ASP A 94 -8.90 18.86 12.63
C ASP A 94 -7.81 17.86 13.03
N VAL A 95 -8.01 16.58 12.71
CA VAL A 95 -7.06 15.50 13.02
C VAL A 95 -5.72 15.72 12.31
N TYR A 96 -5.78 16.15 11.05
CA TYR A 96 -4.58 16.47 10.27
C TYR A 96 -3.93 17.75 10.80
N LEU A 97 -4.72 18.81 11.01
CA LEU A 97 -4.22 20.12 11.44
C LEU A 97 -3.45 20.05 12.76
N LYS A 98 -3.93 19.26 13.73
CA LYS A 98 -3.25 19.01 15.02
C LYS A 98 -1.85 18.40 14.88
N LYS A 99 -1.56 17.70 13.78
CA LYS A 99 -0.26 17.06 13.50
C LYS A 99 0.53 17.78 12.40
N SER A 100 -0.03 18.83 11.81
CA SER A 100 0.56 19.50 10.65
C SER A 100 1.71 20.41 11.07
N SER A 101 2.80 20.38 10.31
CA SER A 101 3.92 21.32 10.42
C SER A 101 4.17 21.97 9.05
N LYS A 102 4.99 23.04 9.01
CA LYS A 102 5.19 23.86 7.80
C LYS A 102 5.83 23.08 6.65
N ASN A 103 6.72 22.14 6.94
CA ASN A 103 7.44 21.35 5.95
C ASN A 103 7.12 19.85 6.08
N ARG A 104 5.87 19.52 6.40
CA ARG A 104 5.42 18.13 6.46
C ARG A 104 4.75 17.74 5.14
N LEU A 105 5.16 16.59 4.64
CA LEU A 105 4.62 15.90 3.48
C LEU A 105 3.90 14.64 3.94
N SER A 106 2.66 14.48 3.54
CA SER A 106 1.80 13.37 3.97
C SER A 106 1.38 12.55 2.77
N LEU A 107 1.84 11.30 2.73
CA LEU A 107 1.57 10.36 1.67
C LEU A 107 0.22 9.67 1.91
N LEU A 108 -0.61 9.68 0.88
CA LEU A 108 -1.82 8.85 0.77
C LEU A 108 -1.48 7.71 -0.18
N LEU A 109 -1.31 6.51 0.37
CA LEU A 109 -1.01 5.32 -0.41
C LEU A 109 -2.30 4.68 -0.91
N ALA A 110 -2.24 4.04 -2.07
CA ALA A 110 -3.28 3.16 -2.56
C ALA A 110 -2.67 1.90 -3.16
N THR A 111 -3.33 0.77 -2.98
CA THR A 111 -2.85 -0.51 -3.50
C THR A 111 -4.00 -1.45 -3.81
N ASP A 112 -3.92 -2.11 -4.97
CA ASP A 112 -4.88 -3.11 -5.40
C ASP A 112 -4.26 -4.01 -6.48
N GLY A 113 -4.74 -5.24 -6.61
CA GLY A 113 -4.33 -6.18 -7.63
C GLY A 113 -5.21 -6.08 -8.88
N LYS A 114 -4.60 -5.90 -10.05
CA LYS A 114 -5.32 -5.86 -11.32
C LYS A 114 -4.75 -6.86 -12.34
N PRO A 115 -5.59 -7.62 -13.05
CA PRO A 115 -5.15 -8.38 -14.22
C PRO A 115 -4.58 -7.45 -15.29
N LEU A 116 -3.44 -7.81 -15.89
CA LEU A 116 -2.83 -6.99 -16.95
C LEU A 116 -3.61 -7.07 -18.26
N THR A 117 -4.15 -8.25 -18.58
CA THR A 117 -5.01 -8.45 -19.75
C THR A 117 -6.13 -9.44 -19.41
N VAL A 118 -7.18 -9.45 -20.22
CA VAL A 118 -8.32 -10.37 -20.05
C VAL A 118 -7.92 -11.83 -20.35
N SER A 119 -6.86 -12.05 -21.13
CA SER A 119 -6.47 -13.36 -21.66
C SER A 119 -5.21 -13.96 -21.04
N THR A 120 -4.34 -13.17 -20.40
CA THR A 120 -3.14 -13.69 -19.74
C THR A 120 -3.42 -14.01 -18.27
N ARG A 121 -2.77 -15.06 -17.75
CA ARG A 121 -2.72 -15.34 -16.30
C ARG A 121 -1.87 -14.32 -15.53
N SER A 122 -1.42 -13.24 -16.17
CA SER A 122 -0.51 -12.26 -15.58
C SER A 122 -1.29 -11.11 -14.94
N SER A 123 -0.85 -10.70 -13.75
CA SER A 123 -1.45 -9.64 -12.96
C SER A 123 -0.39 -8.77 -12.31
N VAL A 124 -0.78 -7.55 -11.93
CA VAL A 124 0.07 -6.58 -11.27
C VAL A 124 -0.57 -6.03 -10.00
N TRP A 125 0.28 -5.69 -9.03
CA TRP A 125 -0.11 -5.18 -7.71
C TRP A 125 0.75 -3.95 -7.48
N PRO A 126 0.31 -2.79 -7.97
CA PRO A 126 0.98 -1.53 -7.68
C PRO A 126 0.74 -1.09 -6.24
N VAL A 127 1.72 -0.38 -5.70
CA VAL A 127 1.55 0.54 -4.58
C VAL A 127 1.84 1.93 -5.11
N VAL A 128 0.82 2.76 -5.16
CA VAL A 128 0.92 4.16 -5.59
C VAL A 128 0.78 5.08 -4.39
N ALA A 129 1.30 6.30 -4.51
CA ALA A 129 1.14 7.33 -3.52
C ALA A 129 0.88 8.69 -4.15
N VAL A 130 0.13 9.54 -3.44
CA VAL A 130 -0.04 10.96 -3.74
C VAL A 130 0.29 11.80 -2.51
N LEU A 131 0.62 13.07 -2.71
CA LEU A 131 0.81 14.02 -1.61
C LEU A 131 -0.53 14.68 -1.25
N ALA A 132 -0.90 14.60 0.03
CA ALA A 132 -2.10 15.28 0.55
C ALA A 132 -1.98 16.80 0.40
N GLU A 133 -0.77 17.35 0.46
CA GLU A 133 -0.50 18.78 0.36
C GLU A 133 -0.65 19.35 -1.06
N ILE A 134 -0.96 18.51 -2.06
CA ILE A 134 -1.41 18.98 -3.38
C ILE A 134 -2.96 19.00 -3.36
N PRO A 135 -3.63 20.09 -3.73
CA PRO A 135 -5.09 20.16 -3.76
C PRO A 135 -5.72 19.18 -4.75
N PHE A 136 -6.94 18.71 -4.46
CA PHE A 136 -7.80 18.09 -5.48
C PHE A 136 -8.26 19.16 -6.50
N PRO A 137 -8.36 18.85 -7.81
CA PRO A 137 -8.06 17.56 -8.46
C PRO A 137 -6.58 17.37 -8.82
N PHE A 138 -5.73 18.37 -8.59
CA PHE A 138 -4.34 18.36 -9.06
C PHE A 138 -3.52 17.18 -8.54
N ARG A 139 -3.82 16.70 -7.33
CA ARG A 139 -3.16 15.51 -6.76
C ARG A 139 -3.42 14.23 -7.55
N GLU A 140 -4.53 14.13 -8.27
CA GLU A 140 -4.92 12.94 -9.04
C GLU A 140 -4.38 12.94 -10.46
N HIS A 141 -3.73 14.03 -10.90
CA HIS A 141 -3.03 14.02 -12.17
C HIS A 141 -1.92 12.98 -12.16
N GLN A 142 -1.81 12.21 -13.24
CA GLN A 142 -0.81 11.14 -13.39
C GLN A 142 0.62 11.60 -13.10
N ARG A 143 0.98 12.83 -13.48
CA ARG A 143 2.30 13.41 -13.20
C ARG A 143 2.61 13.61 -11.70
N ASN A 144 1.58 13.68 -10.86
CA ASN A 144 1.65 13.89 -9.41
C ASN A 144 1.40 12.60 -8.61
N MET A 145 1.11 11.49 -9.29
CA MET A 145 1.08 10.16 -8.70
C MET A 145 2.46 9.53 -8.75
N MET A 146 2.89 8.97 -7.63
CA MET A 146 4.16 8.27 -7.49
C MET A 146 3.90 6.77 -7.47
N LEU A 147 4.70 6.00 -8.20
CA LEU A 147 4.69 4.54 -8.11
C LEU A 147 5.80 4.14 -7.13
N LEU A 148 5.46 3.47 -6.02
CA LEU A 148 6.44 3.09 -4.99
C LEU A 148 6.97 1.67 -5.24
N GLY A 149 6.09 0.79 -5.72
CA GLY A 149 6.48 -0.55 -6.10
C GLY A 149 5.40 -1.24 -6.92
N LEU A 150 5.81 -2.28 -7.62
CA LEU A 150 4.98 -3.07 -8.51
C LEU A 150 5.37 -4.54 -8.38
N TRP A 151 4.41 -5.38 -7.98
CA TRP A 151 4.59 -6.83 -8.05
C TRP A 151 3.89 -7.36 -9.31
N HIS A 152 4.64 -8.00 -10.20
CA HIS A 152 4.13 -8.67 -11.39
C HIS A 152 4.21 -10.20 -11.17
N TRP A 153 3.10 -10.92 -11.41
CA TRP A 153 3.02 -12.36 -11.15
C TRP A 153 2.04 -13.09 -12.07
N THR A 154 2.04 -14.42 -11.97
CA THR A 154 1.14 -15.31 -12.73
C THR A 154 0.27 -16.25 -11.90
N CYS A 155 0.64 -16.55 -10.64
CA CYS A 155 -0.16 -17.36 -9.74
C CYS A 155 -0.71 -16.59 -8.51
N THR A 156 0.13 -15.94 -7.67
CA THR A 156 -0.35 -15.08 -6.56
C THR A 156 0.77 -14.12 -6.11
N PRO A 157 0.48 -12.84 -5.76
CA PRO A 157 1.52 -11.93 -5.29
C PRO A 157 1.83 -12.19 -3.82
N ASN A 158 3.11 -12.07 -3.45
CA ASN A 158 3.50 -11.97 -2.05
C ASN A 158 3.44 -10.50 -1.61
N VAL A 159 2.25 -10.09 -1.18
CA VAL A 159 1.98 -8.71 -0.75
C VAL A 159 2.89 -8.30 0.42
N ASP A 160 3.33 -9.24 1.26
CA ASP A 160 4.20 -8.92 2.39
C ASP A 160 5.59 -8.52 1.93
N LEU A 161 6.15 -9.23 0.95
CA LEU A 161 7.47 -8.89 0.40
C LEU A 161 7.43 -7.51 -0.25
N LEU A 162 6.40 -7.25 -1.07
CA LEU A 162 6.16 -5.94 -1.68
C LEU A 162 6.07 -4.83 -0.62
N LEU A 163 5.18 -4.99 0.37
CA LEU A 163 4.96 -3.98 1.40
C LEU A 163 6.16 -3.83 2.33
N SER A 164 6.86 -4.91 2.69
CA SER A 164 8.02 -4.84 3.59
C SER A 164 9.15 -4.01 3.00
N SER A 165 9.42 -4.18 1.70
CA SER A 165 10.43 -3.36 1.01
C SER A 165 10.04 -1.88 0.97
N ILE A 166 8.78 -1.57 0.66
CA ILE A 166 8.28 -0.18 0.60
C ILE A 166 8.24 0.46 1.99
N VAL A 167 7.75 -0.27 3.00
CA VAL A 167 7.68 0.18 4.39
C VAL A 167 9.07 0.49 4.93
N HIS A 168 10.08 -0.31 4.59
CA HIS A 168 11.45 -0.05 5.01
C HIS A 168 11.93 1.32 4.51
N ASP A 169 11.79 1.60 3.22
CA ASP A 169 12.20 2.89 2.64
C ASP A 169 11.39 4.07 3.23
N LEU A 170 10.09 3.87 3.47
CA LEU A 170 9.23 4.86 4.11
C LEU A 170 9.62 5.12 5.58
N MET A 171 10.07 4.10 6.32
CA MET A 171 10.55 4.26 7.70
C MET A 171 11.86 5.03 7.76
N VAL A 172 12.76 4.80 6.81
CA VAL A 172 13.97 5.62 6.64
C VAL A 172 13.57 7.07 6.40
N LEU A 173 12.71 7.34 5.42
CA LEU A 173 12.23 8.70 5.11
C LEU A 173 11.50 9.37 6.26
N ARG A 174 10.71 8.62 7.04
CA ARG A 174 10.06 9.14 8.24
C ARG A 174 11.06 9.59 9.30
N THR A 175 12.15 8.85 9.45
CA THR A 175 13.16 9.12 10.48
C THR A 175 14.12 10.22 10.05
N SER A 176 14.61 10.18 8.81
CA SER A 176 15.58 11.14 8.30
C SER A 176 14.96 12.42 7.72
N GLY A 177 13.68 12.38 7.37
CA GLY A 177 13.08 13.33 6.45
C GLY A 177 13.75 13.27 5.06
N LEU A 178 13.52 14.32 4.27
CA LEU A 178 14.02 14.42 2.91
C LEU A 178 14.48 15.85 2.61
N LEU A 179 15.71 15.99 2.11
CA LEU A 179 16.22 17.25 1.60
C LEU A 179 15.88 17.40 0.11
N ILE A 180 15.22 18.50 -0.24
CA ILE A 180 14.71 18.77 -1.59
C ILE A 180 15.19 20.15 -2.03
N ASP A 181 15.72 20.25 -3.26
CA ASP A 181 16.03 21.53 -3.89
C ASP A 181 14.74 22.19 -4.38
N ILE A 182 14.46 23.39 -3.89
CA ILE A 182 13.27 24.18 -4.20
C ILE A 182 13.62 25.36 -5.15
N GLY A 183 14.75 25.27 -5.86
CA GLY A 183 15.22 26.31 -6.77
C GLY A 183 15.61 27.57 -6.00
N ASP A 184 14.86 28.65 -6.15
CA ASP A 184 15.18 29.96 -5.57
C ASP A 184 15.29 29.97 -4.03
N LYS A 185 14.73 28.97 -3.34
CA LYS A 185 14.84 28.83 -1.88
C LYS A 185 15.99 27.92 -1.43
N GLY A 186 16.68 27.29 -2.37
CA GLY A 186 17.70 26.29 -2.12
C GLY A 186 17.15 25.03 -1.45
N MET A 187 18.04 24.32 -0.77
CA MET A 187 17.73 23.05 -0.12
C MET A 187 16.82 23.25 1.09
N THR A 188 15.65 22.63 1.07
CA THR A 188 14.68 22.64 2.18
C THR A 188 14.49 21.22 2.70
N HIS A 189 14.50 21.06 4.03
CA HIS A 189 14.21 19.78 4.68
C HIS A 189 12.72 19.61 4.92
N PHE A 190 12.20 18.42 4.59
CA PHE A 190 10.82 18.03 4.76
C PHE A 190 10.70 16.77 5.63
N GLU A 191 9.74 16.79 6.54
CA GLU A 191 9.25 15.60 7.24
C GLU A 191 8.35 14.82 6.29
N VAL A 192 8.53 13.50 6.21
CA VAL A 192 7.71 12.64 5.35
C VAL A 192 6.97 11.66 6.24
N ASP A 193 5.65 11.56 6.07
CA ASP A 193 4.85 10.60 6.81
C ASP A 193 3.77 9.96 5.93
N VAL A 194 3.30 8.78 6.32
CA VAL A 194 2.18 8.09 5.68
C VAL A 194 0.92 8.36 6.49
N LEU A 195 -0.07 8.95 5.85
CA LEU A 195 -1.31 9.35 6.50
C LEU A 195 -2.42 8.29 6.37
N ALA A 196 -2.50 7.63 5.22
CA ALA A 196 -3.49 6.60 4.97
C ALA A 196 -3.01 5.61 3.89
N VAL A 197 -3.54 4.39 3.93
CA VAL A 197 -3.37 3.37 2.89
C VAL A 197 -4.76 2.91 2.45
N GLY A 198 -5.12 3.19 1.20
CA GLY A 198 -6.39 2.81 0.59
C GLY A 198 -6.30 1.56 -0.28
N GLY A 199 -7.44 0.92 -0.49
CA GLY A 199 -7.61 -0.24 -1.35
C GLY A 199 -9.05 -0.76 -1.25
N ASP A 200 -9.44 -1.66 -2.15
CA ASP A 200 -10.71 -2.36 -2.03
C ASP A 200 -10.72 -3.31 -0.82
N LEU A 201 -11.87 -3.88 -0.47
CA LEU A 201 -11.98 -4.77 0.70
C LEU A 201 -11.02 -5.99 0.62
N PRO A 202 -10.91 -6.71 -0.52
CA PRO A 202 -9.91 -7.76 -0.71
C PRO A 202 -8.45 -7.31 -0.50
N ALA A 203 -8.05 -6.18 -1.07
CA ALA A 203 -6.69 -5.65 -0.92
C ALA A 203 -6.42 -5.28 0.53
N ARG A 204 -7.33 -4.55 1.17
CA ARG A 204 -7.21 -4.18 2.58
C ARG A 204 -7.13 -5.40 3.50
N ALA A 205 -7.90 -6.45 3.25
CA ALA A 205 -7.83 -7.69 4.01
C ALA A 205 -6.42 -8.34 3.91
N LYS A 206 -5.86 -8.44 2.70
CA LYS A 206 -4.51 -8.96 2.47
C LYS A 206 -3.44 -8.11 3.13
N CYS A 207 -3.48 -6.79 2.91
CA CYS A 207 -2.52 -5.84 3.46
C CYS A 207 -2.54 -5.83 4.99
N ASN A 208 -3.71 -5.88 5.61
CA ASN A 208 -3.85 -5.87 7.07
C ASN A 208 -3.71 -7.26 7.72
N LYS A 209 -3.50 -8.34 6.94
CA LYS A 209 -3.49 -9.73 7.44
C LYS A 209 -4.77 -10.13 8.18
N ILE A 210 -5.91 -9.68 7.67
CA ILE A 210 -7.25 -9.95 8.18
C ILE A 210 -8.01 -10.83 7.17
N SER A 211 -8.88 -11.68 7.68
CA SER A 211 -9.73 -12.55 6.86
C SER A 211 -10.50 -11.76 5.80
N ALA A 212 -10.57 -12.32 4.59
CA ALA A 212 -11.33 -11.72 3.49
C ALA A 212 -12.84 -11.64 3.80
N HIS A 213 -13.61 -10.97 2.95
CA HIS A 213 -15.05 -10.69 3.11
C HIS A 213 -15.92 -11.90 3.50
N ASN A 214 -15.54 -13.14 3.14
CA ASN A 214 -16.25 -14.37 3.51
C ASN A 214 -15.82 -14.97 4.87
N GLY A 215 -14.97 -14.31 5.65
CA GLY A 215 -14.61 -14.72 7.00
C GLY A 215 -15.62 -14.22 8.03
N PHE A 216 -15.65 -14.82 9.23
CA PHE A 216 -16.53 -14.37 10.33
C PHE A 216 -16.17 -12.98 10.86
N TYR A 217 -14.88 -12.63 10.91
CA TYR A 217 -14.40 -11.34 11.42
C TYR A 217 -13.65 -10.59 10.31
N ALA A 218 -14.31 -10.33 9.18
CA ALA A 218 -13.68 -9.73 8.01
C ALA A 218 -13.58 -8.20 8.06
N CYS A 219 -14.38 -7.55 8.92
CA CYS A 219 -14.35 -6.11 9.03
C CYS A 219 -12.99 -5.65 9.57
N THR A 220 -12.36 -4.74 8.84
CA THR A 220 -11.12 -4.10 9.29
C THR A 220 -11.43 -3.17 10.46
N TYR A 221 -12.57 -2.48 10.51
CA TYR A 221 -12.83 -1.46 11.55
C TYR A 221 -13.47 -1.95 12.86
N CYS A 222 -14.17 -3.08 12.86
CA CYS A 222 -14.88 -3.57 14.06
C CYS A 222 -14.76 -5.09 14.23
N LEU A 223 -15.18 -5.59 15.40
CA LEU A 223 -15.14 -7.00 15.76
C LEU A 223 -16.50 -7.69 15.56
N PHE A 224 -17.29 -7.21 14.61
CA PHE A 224 -18.56 -7.86 14.30
C PHE A 224 -18.31 -9.25 13.72
N SER A 225 -18.88 -10.27 14.35
CA SER A 225 -18.88 -11.63 13.81
C SER A 225 -20.06 -11.79 12.88
N GLY A 226 -19.80 -12.14 11.63
CA GLY A 226 -20.84 -12.55 10.69
C GLY A 226 -21.46 -13.90 11.05
N ILE A 227 -22.47 -14.28 10.27
CA ILE A 227 -23.22 -15.54 10.42
C ILE A 227 -23.06 -16.35 9.13
N SER A 228 -22.80 -17.66 9.29
CA SER A 228 -22.67 -18.56 8.15
C SER A 228 -24.03 -18.84 7.51
N CYS A 229 -24.19 -18.50 6.23
CA CYS A 229 -25.31 -18.92 5.41
C CYS A 229 -24.97 -20.25 4.72
N LEU A 230 -25.47 -21.36 5.26
CA LEU A 230 -25.18 -22.71 4.75
C LEU A 230 -25.64 -22.91 3.29
N GLN A 231 -26.71 -22.23 2.87
CA GLN A 231 -27.27 -22.34 1.52
C GLN A 231 -26.33 -21.77 0.45
N HIS A 232 -25.69 -20.64 0.73
CA HIS A 232 -24.84 -19.96 -0.25
C HIS A 232 -23.33 -20.11 0.06
N ARG A 233 -22.95 -20.71 1.19
CA ARG A 233 -21.55 -20.80 1.66
C ARG A 233 -20.86 -19.43 1.78
N HIS A 234 -21.63 -18.42 2.17
CA HIS A 234 -21.15 -17.07 2.46
C HIS A 234 -21.31 -16.75 3.94
N VAL A 235 -20.49 -15.82 4.42
CA VAL A 235 -20.72 -15.16 5.70
C VAL A 235 -21.51 -13.89 5.45
N LEU A 236 -22.62 -13.74 6.16
CA LEU A 236 -23.48 -12.56 6.11
C LEU A 236 -23.26 -11.71 7.35
N TYR A 237 -23.48 -10.40 7.20
CA TYR A 237 -23.38 -9.42 8.27
C TYR A 237 -24.73 -8.70 8.40
N PRO A 238 -25.68 -9.26 9.16
CA PRO A 238 -27.02 -8.69 9.23
C PRO A 238 -27.01 -7.31 9.90
N HIS A 239 -27.71 -6.37 9.29
CA HIS A 239 -27.76 -4.98 9.75
C HIS A 239 -28.43 -4.84 11.12
N ASP A 240 -29.49 -5.62 11.37
CA ASP A 240 -30.22 -5.57 12.63
C ASP A 240 -29.36 -6.08 13.79
N ASP A 241 -28.60 -7.15 13.57
CA ASP A 241 -27.63 -7.68 14.53
C ASP A 241 -26.49 -6.68 14.81
N PHE A 242 -26.01 -6.01 13.76
CA PHE A 242 -25.00 -4.96 13.89
C PHE A 242 -25.52 -3.79 14.75
N LYS A 243 -26.74 -3.32 14.49
CA LYS A 243 -27.38 -2.24 15.26
C LYS A 243 -27.65 -2.62 16.71
N ALA A 244 -28.12 -3.85 16.95
CA ALA A 244 -28.44 -4.32 18.29
C ALA A 244 -27.19 -4.49 19.16
N SER A 245 -26.08 -4.94 18.57
CA SER A 245 -24.84 -5.23 19.30
C SER A 245 -23.86 -4.06 19.36
N CYS A 246 -23.90 -3.13 18.40
CA CYS A 246 -22.92 -2.05 18.21
C CYS A 246 -21.48 -2.57 18.44
N PRO A 247 -20.95 -3.40 17.52
CA PRO A 247 -19.74 -4.18 17.74
C PRO A 247 -18.55 -3.29 18.08
N PRO A 248 -17.67 -3.73 19.01
CA PRO A 248 -16.54 -2.92 19.44
C PRO A 248 -15.57 -2.65 18.27
N PRO A 249 -14.89 -1.50 18.26
CA PRO A 249 -13.92 -1.17 17.24
C PRO A 249 -12.72 -2.12 17.30
N ARG A 250 -12.17 -2.44 16.14
CA ARG A 250 -10.89 -3.14 16.04
C ARG A 250 -9.78 -2.10 16.22
N THR A 251 -9.07 -2.18 17.33
CA THR A 251 -7.97 -1.27 17.67
C THR A 251 -6.60 -1.91 17.41
N GLN A 252 -5.54 -1.09 17.40
CA GLN A 252 -4.16 -1.59 17.34
C GLN A 252 -3.88 -2.56 18.50
N GLN A 253 -4.26 -2.19 19.72
CA GLN A 253 -4.09 -3.05 20.91
C GLN A 253 -4.77 -4.41 20.73
N HIS A 254 -5.98 -4.45 20.18
CA HIS A 254 -6.67 -5.71 19.90
C HIS A 254 -5.89 -6.57 18.89
N ILE A 255 -5.34 -5.96 17.84
CA ILE A 255 -4.53 -6.66 16.85
C ILE A 255 -3.24 -7.21 17.46
N ASP A 256 -2.57 -6.43 18.31
CA ASP A 256 -1.35 -6.86 19.01
C ASP A 256 -1.64 -8.08 19.91
N CYS A 257 -2.79 -8.07 20.62
CA CYS A 257 -3.25 -9.22 21.40
C CYS A 257 -3.49 -10.46 20.51
N CYS A 258 -4.17 -10.30 19.37
CA CYS A 258 -4.40 -11.40 18.42
C CYS A 258 -3.07 -11.98 17.91
N ILE A 259 -2.11 -11.13 17.55
CA ILE A 259 -0.79 -11.54 17.07
C ILE A 259 -0.03 -12.29 18.17
N ALA A 260 -0.07 -11.80 19.41
CA ALA A 260 0.57 -12.47 20.55
C ALA A 260 -0.02 -13.87 20.79
N GLU A 261 -1.34 -14.05 20.65
CA GLU A 261 -2.00 -15.34 20.76
C GLU A 261 -1.64 -16.27 19.58
N ILE A 262 -1.62 -15.76 18.35
CA ILE A 262 -1.18 -16.50 17.16
C ILE A 262 0.26 -17.00 17.34
N LYS A 263 1.18 -16.15 17.84
CA LYS A 263 2.58 -16.51 18.12
C LYS A 263 2.72 -17.61 19.18
N ARG A 264 1.75 -17.74 20.10
CA ARG A 264 1.69 -18.83 21.11
C ARG A 264 1.04 -20.11 20.57
N SER A 265 0.28 -20.01 19.50
CA SER A 265 -0.39 -21.17 18.89
C SER A 265 0.59 -22.10 18.20
N ARG A 266 0.33 -23.41 18.29
CA ARG A 266 1.09 -24.43 17.52
C ARG A 266 0.57 -24.60 16.09
N SER A 267 -0.56 -23.97 15.74
CA SER A 267 -1.17 -24.09 14.42
C SER A 267 -0.55 -23.12 13.42
N LYS A 268 -0.05 -23.63 12.30
CA LYS A 268 0.48 -22.82 11.18
C LYS A 268 -0.58 -21.93 10.52
N ASN A 269 -1.85 -22.24 10.71
CA ASN A 269 -3.00 -21.51 10.15
C ASN A 269 -3.86 -20.88 11.25
N ALA A 270 -3.26 -20.57 12.41
CA ALA A 270 -3.97 -19.93 13.51
C ALA A 270 -4.59 -18.61 13.06
N ARG A 271 -5.85 -18.41 13.44
CA ARG A 271 -6.58 -17.16 13.23
C ARG A 271 -7.27 -16.78 14.52
N VAL A 272 -7.12 -15.53 14.94
CA VAL A 272 -7.76 -14.99 16.14
C VAL A 272 -8.56 -13.76 15.71
N CYS A 273 -9.88 -13.79 15.90
CA CYS A 273 -10.79 -12.71 15.50
C CYS A 273 -10.54 -12.22 14.06
N GLY A 274 -10.28 -13.16 13.15
CA GLY A 274 -10.00 -12.91 11.74
C GLY A 274 -8.56 -12.53 11.38
N VAL A 275 -7.73 -12.14 12.36
CA VAL A 275 -6.30 -11.84 12.17
C VAL A 275 -5.54 -13.14 11.97
N TYR A 276 -4.59 -13.17 11.02
CA TYR A 276 -3.77 -14.36 10.74
C TYR A 276 -2.27 -14.06 10.62
N GLY A 277 -1.86 -12.81 10.84
CA GLY A 277 -0.46 -12.42 10.77
C GLY A 277 -0.25 -10.96 11.14
N GLU A 278 1.02 -10.59 11.22
CA GLU A 278 1.47 -9.21 11.42
C GLU A 278 1.67 -8.56 10.04
N SER A 279 1.04 -7.41 9.83
CA SER A 279 1.15 -6.66 8.58
C SER A 279 2.41 -5.79 8.60
N PRO A 280 3.18 -5.70 7.50
CA PRO A 280 4.27 -4.73 7.39
C PRO A 280 3.82 -3.29 7.62
N LEU A 281 2.56 -2.95 7.31
CA LEU A 281 2.03 -1.58 7.46
C LEU A 281 1.97 -1.12 8.92
N SER A 282 1.98 -2.02 9.91
CA SER A 282 1.88 -1.66 11.35
C SER A 282 3.06 -0.82 11.82
N GLN A 283 4.19 -0.91 11.10
CA GLN A 283 5.39 -0.12 11.38
C GLN A 283 5.20 1.35 11.01
N ILE A 284 4.37 1.63 10.00
CA ILE A 284 4.16 2.99 9.50
C ILE A 284 2.82 3.59 9.93
N ILE A 285 1.76 2.81 10.06
CA ILE A 285 0.45 3.36 10.40
C ILE A 285 -0.27 2.44 11.38
N SER A 286 -1.05 3.04 12.29
CA SER A 286 -1.90 2.25 13.18
C SER A 286 -2.90 1.45 12.36
N ILE A 287 -2.89 0.14 12.57
CA ILE A 287 -3.78 -0.83 11.95
C ILE A 287 -4.99 -1.00 12.87
N PRO A 288 -6.19 -1.18 12.32
CA PRO A 288 -6.53 -1.43 10.91
C PRO A 288 -6.53 -0.18 10.03
N VAL A 289 -5.88 -0.28 8.85
CA VAL A 289 -5.91 0.75 7.79
C VAL A 289 -7.13 0.56 6.91
#